data_AF-A0A328PL43-F1
#
_entry.id   AF-A0A328PL43-F1
#
_cell.length_a   1.000
_cell.length_b   1.000
_cell.length_c   1.000
_cell.angle_alpha   90.00
_cell.angle_beta   90.00
_cell.angle_gamma   90.00
#
_symmetry.space_group_name_H-M   'P 1'
#
loop_
_entity.id
_entity.type
_entity.pdbx_description
1 polymer ?
#
loop_
_entity_poly.entity_id
_entity_poly.type
_entity_poly.pdbx_seq_one_letter_code
_entity_poly.pdbx_strand_id
1 'polypeptide(L)'
;MINSVNPQDYNPYLGYKLDPGEPGLANSAPASLSILRVAAHEVGNINQFKSEAMKKGGIVIHTDIDLNLQKRGGFLAAVGGKSKAVILYKKEAEDLSEEPSSLILNEFSNPTEKTEKDEKEKVKENIEKEIQNIKKELLTENDPKKLEELLIKLQNLELAKNNSSSLASEFFLGLNLDFSA
;
A
#
# COMPACT_ATOMS: atom_id res chain seq x y z
N MET A 1 3.81 -24.35 39.00
CA MET A 1 3.25 -24.82 37.72
C MET A 1 3.18 -23.63 36.79
N ILE A 2 3.92 -23.65 35.68
CA ILE A 2 3.83 -22.60 34.66
C ILE A 2 2.58 -22.92 33.85
N ASN A 3 1.55 -22.08 33.95
CA ASN A 3 0.38 -22.19 33.08
C ASN A 3 0.83 -21.90 31.65
N SER A 4 1.03 -22.95 30.85
CA SER A 4 1.37 -22.80 29.44
C SER A 4 0.17 -22.18 28.73
N VAL A 5 0.33 -20.95 28.24
CA VAL A 5 -0.68 -20.29 27.41
C VAL A 5 -0.78 -21.07 26.09
N ASN A 6 -1.98 -21.50 25.74
CA ASN A 6 -2.23 -22.16 24.47
C ASN A 6 -1.94 -21.17 23.32
N PRO A 7 -1.04 -21.51 22.37
CA PRO A 7 -0.68 -20.61 21.26
C PRO A 7 -1.88 -20.14 20.43
N GLN A 8 -2.90 -20.98 20.28
CA GLN A 8 -4.11 -20.64 19.52
C GLN A 8 -5.00 -19.60 20.24
N ASP A 9 -4.93 -19.55 21.57
CA ASP A 9 -5.66 -18.57 22.37
C ASP A 9 -4.91 -17.24 22.44
N TYR A 10 -3.57 -17.28 22.39
CA TYR A 10 -2.73 -16.08 22.37
C TYR A 10 -2.68 -15.43 20.98
N ASN A 11 -2.55 -16.21 19.91
CA ASN A 11 -2.50 -15.72 18.52
C ASN A 11 -3.54 -16.42 17.63
N PRO A 12 -4.83 -16.14 17.83
CA PRO A 12 -5.88 -16.83 17.09
C PRO A 12 -5.85 -16.46 15.60
N TYR A 13 -6.25 -17.40 14.74
CA TYR A 13 -6.51 -17.12 13.33
C TYR A 13 -7.84 -16.37 13.16
N LEU A 14 -7.81 -15.28 12.41
CA LEU A 14 -8.95 -14.42 12.13
C LEU A 14 -9.42 -14.67 10.71
N GLY A 15 -10.72 -14.93 10.56
CA GLY A 15 -11.43 -14.89 9.29
C GLY A 15 -11.92 -13.47 9.03
N TYR A 16 -11.73 -12.97 7.81
CA TYR A 16 -12.14 -11.64 7.40
C TYR A 16 -13.50 -11.74 6.70
N LYS A 17 -14.45 -10.89 7.11
CA LYS A 17 -15.76 -10.83 6.44
C LYS A 17 -15.66 -10.02 5.16
N LEU A 18 -16.43 -10.44 4.17
CA LEU A 18 -16.60 -9.76 2.90
C LEU A 18 -17.48 -8.53 3.11
N ASP A 19 -17.02 -7.37 2.63
CA ASP A 19 -17.95 -6.31 2.32
C ASP A 19 -18.77 -6.73 1.07
N PRO A 20 -20.09 -6.51 1.06
CA PRO A 20 -20.92 -6.90 -0.08
C PRO A 20 -20.45 -6.21 -1.37
N GLY A 21 -20.04 -6.99 -2.36
CA GLY A 21 -19.60 -6.50 -3.66
C GLY A 21 -18.09 -6.64 -3.94
N GLU A 22 -17.28 -7.04 -2.97
CA GLU A 22 -15.84 -7.27 -3.15
C GLU A 22 -15.45 -8.76 -3.09
N PRO A 23 -14.50 -9.21 -3.94
CA PRO A 23 -13.91 -10.53 -3.78
C PRO A 23 -13.06 -10.55 -2.50
N GLY A 24 -13.47 -11.36 -1.55
CA GLY A 24 -12.87 -11.37 -0.22
C GLY A 24 -11.42 -11.72 -0.05
N LEU A 25 -10.94 -11.40 1.15
CA LEU A 25 -9.87 -12.13 1.82
C LEU A 25 -10.30 -13.58 2.11
N ALA A 26 -10.13 -14.46 1.12
CA ALA A 26 -10.42 -15.89 1.25
C ALA A 26 -9.58 -16.59 2.34
N ASN A 27 -8.45 -16.00 2.72
CA ASN A 27 -7.48 -16.61 3.63
C ASN A 27 -7.49 -15.94 5.01
N SER A 28 -7.65 -16.75 6.07
CA SER A 28 -7.48 -16.33 7.46
C SER A 28 -6.01 -16.05 7.80
N ALA A 29 -5.73 -15.08 8.68
CA ALA A 29 -4.37 -14.80 9.18
C ALA A 29 -4.31 -14.90 10.70
N PRO A 30 -3.15 -15.21 11.29
CA PRO A 30 -2.96 -15.05 12.73
C PRO A 30 -3.18 -13.58 13.12
N ALA A 31 -3.72 -13.36 14.33
CA ALA A 31 -4.00 -12.04 14.88
C ALA A 31 -2.78 -11.10 14.82
N SER A 32 -1.58 -11.63 15.01
CA SER A 32 -0.31 -10.89 14.91
C SER A 32 -0.02 -10.30 13.53
N LEU A 33 -0.57 -10.87 12.45
CA LEU A 33 -0.38 -10.40 11.07
C LEU A 33 -1.63 -9.75 10.48
N SER A 34 -2.66 -9.58 11.29
CA SER A 34 -3.98 -9.16 10.83
C SER A 34 -3.98 -7.74 10.25
N ILE A 35 -3.32 -6.80 10.91
CA ILE A 35 -3.21 -5.40 10.46
C ILE A 35 -2.59 -5.35 9.07
N LEU A 36 -1.44 -6.03 8.88
CA LEU A 36 -0.77 -6.09 7.59
C LEU A 36 -1.65 -6.72 6.52
N ARG A 37 -2.34 -7.82 6.84
CA ARG A 37 -3.21 -8.49 5.87
C ARG A 37 -4.37 -7.60 5.43
N VAL A 38 -5.08 -6.98 6.38
CA VAL A 38 -6.20 -6.11 6.06
C VAL A 38 -5.72 -4.89 5.28
N ALA A 39 -4.65 -4.22 5.74
CA ALA A 39 -4.11 -3.07 5.03
C ALA A 39 -3.68 -3.40 3.58
N ALA A 40 -3.05 -4.56 3.36
CA ALA A 40 -2.70 -5.03 2.02
C ALA A 40 -3.92 -5.20 1.10
N HIS A 41 -5.01 -5.72 1.65
CA HIS A 41 -6.27 -5.85 0.94
C HIS A 41 -6.86 -4.49 0.56
N GLU A 42 -6.93 -3.57 1.53
CA GLU A 42 -7.45 -2.22 1.32
C GLU A 42 -6.62 -1.42 0.29
N VAL A 43 -5.30 -1.58 0.29
CA VAL A 43 -4.43 -1.02 -0.77
C VAL A 43 -4.76 -1.62 -2.14
N GLY A 44 -5.04 -2.93 -2.21
CA GLY A 44 -5.51 -3.60 -3.42
C GLY A 44 -6.80 -2.96 -3.96
N ASN A 45 -7.76 -2.69 -3.08
CA ASN A 45 -9.02 -2.00 -3.43
C ASN A 45 -8.78 -0.57 -3.93
N ILE A 46 -7.87 0.18 -3.30
CA ILE A 46 -7.49 1.53 -3.79
C ILE A 46 -6.94 1.47 -5.21
N ASN A 47 -6.11 0.49 -5.52
CA ASN A 47 -5.57 0.34 -6.88
C ASN A 47 -6.67 0.02 -7.90
N GLN A 48 -7.71 -0.74 -7.50
CA GLN A 48 -8.88 -0.94 -8.34
C GLN A 48 -9.64 0.38 -8.57
N PHE A 49 -9.87 1.19 -7.52
CA PHE A 49 -10.48 2.51 -7.66
C PHE A 49 -9.67 3.43 -8.61
N LYS A 50 -8.35 3.43 -8.50
CA LYS A 50 -7.46 4.15 -9.43
C LYS A 50 -7.65 3.67 -10.88
N SER A 51 -7.66 2.35 -11.10
CA SER A 51 -7.85 1.76 -12.43
C SER A 51 -9.21 2.11 -13.04
N GLU A 52 -10.29 2.00 -12.25
CA GLU A 52 -11.64 2.33 -12.69
C GLU A 52 -11.83 3.82 -12.96
N ALA A 53 -11.26 4.68 -12.11
CA ALA A 53 -11.27 6.12 -12.32
C ALA A 53 -10.65 6.47 -13.68
N MET A 54 -9.44 5.93 -13.95
CA MET A 54 -8.75 6.17 -15.22
C MET A 54 -9.55 5.68 -16.43
N LYS A 55 -10.16 4.49 -16.35
CA LYS A 55 -11.01 3.96 -17.43
C LYS A 55 -12.22 4.84 -17.74
N LYS A 56 -12.74 5.52 -16.73
CA LYS A 56 -13.89 6.44 -16.82
C LYS A 56 -13.47 7.90 -17.01
N GLY A 57 -12.20 8.18 -17.33
CA GLY A 57 -11.69 9.54 -17.53
C GLY A 57 -11.63 10.42 -16.26
N GLY A 58 -11.69 9.79 -15.08
CA GLY A 58 -11.57 10.44 -13.78
C GLY A 58 -10.15 10.41 -13.21
N ILE A 59 -9.86 11.34 -12.31
CA ILE A 59 -8.59 11.46 -11.59
C ILE A 59 -8.84 11.24 -10.10
N VAL A 60 -8.11 10.32 -9.48
CA VAL A 60 -8.15 10.13 -8.02
C VAL A 60 -7.38 11.26 -7.35
N ILE A 61 -8.05 12.05 -6.52
CA ILE A 61 -7.43 13.21 -5.82
C ILE A 61 -7.05 12.90 -4.37
N HIS A 62 -7.70 11.91 -3.77
CA HIS A 62 -7.46 11.52 -2.38
C HIS A 62 -7.87 10.06 -2.16
N THR A 63 -7.11 9.36 -1.31
CA THR A 63 -7.38 7.97 -0.91
C THR A 63 -7.13 7.81 0.58
N ASP A 64 -7.91 6.99 1.25
CA ASP A 64 -7.83 6.74 2.70
C ASP A 64 -8.17 5.28 3.03
N ILE A 65 -7.64 4.78 4.14
CA ILE A 65 -7.88 3.42 4.65
C ILE A 65 -8.23 3.47 6.13
N ASP A 66 -9.43 3.04 6.47
CA ASP A 66 -9.84 2.85 7.86
C ASP A 66 -9.70 1.38 8.27
N LEU A 67 -9.03 1.11 9.40
CA LEU A 67 -8.93 -0.24 9.96
C LEU A 67 -9.81 -0.40 11.20
N ASN A 68 -10.58 -1.49 11.25
CA ASN A 68 -11.35 -1.86 12.44
C ASN A 68 -10.50 -2.76 13.34
N LEU A 69 -9.96 -2.18 14.42
CA LEU A 69 -9.08 -2.88 15.36
C LEU A 69 -9.86 -3.44 16.55
N GLN A 70 -9.57 -4.70 16.92
CA GLN A 70 -10.13 -5.38 18.08
C GLN A 70 -9.06 -6.20 18.78
N LYS A 71 -9.15 -6.32 20.11
CA LYS A 71 -8.29 -7.24 20.85
C LYS A 71 -8.66 -8.69 20.52
N ARG A 72 -7.70 -9.48 20.05
CA ARG A 72 -7.85 -10.90 19.72
C ARG A 72 -6.68 -11.67 20.31
N GLY A 73 -6.97 -12.48 21.33
CA GLY A 73 -5.93 -13.12 22.15
C GLY A 73 -5.03 -12.06 22.81
N GLY A 74 -3.73 -12.20 22.62
CA GLY A 74 -2.69 -11.29 23.10
C GLY A 74 -2.42 -10.08 22.18
N PHE A 75 -3.06 -9.98 21.02
CA PHE A 75 -2.74 -8.97 20.02
C PHE A 75 -3.88 -7.97 19.79
N LEU A 76 -3.52 -6.74 19.45
CA LEU A 76 -4.42 -5.81 18.79
C LEU A 76 -4.47 -6.18 17.31
N ALA A 77 -5.65 -6.54 16.82
CA ALA A 77 -5.81 -7.14 15.51
C ALA A 77 -6.84 -6.40 14.65
N ALA A 78 -6.55 -6.23 13.36
CA ALA A 78 -7.54 -5.73 12.41
C ALA A 78 -8.53 -6.85 12.07
N VAL A 79 -9.83 -6.61 12.25
CA VAL A 79 -10.88 -7.58 11.89
C VAL A 79 -11.54 -7.26 10.54
N GLY A 80 -11.24 -6.09 9.99
CA GLY A 80 -11.72 -5.60 8.70
C GLY A 80 -11.17 -4.21 8.43
N GLY A 81 -11.37 -3.72 7.21
CA GLY A 81 -10.93 -2.40 6.78
C GLY A 81 -11.93 -1.81 5.79
N LYS A 82 -11.75 -0.52 5.48
CA LYS A 82 -12.50 0.17 4.43
C LYS A 82 -11.57 1.09 3.65
N SER A 83 -11.52 0.90 2.35
CA SER A 83 -10.89 1.83 1.42
C SER A 83 -11.85 2.94 0.98
N LYS A 84 -11.35 4.17 0.95
CA LYS A 84 -12.05 5.34 0.40
C LYS A 84 -11.21 5.97 -0.69
N ALA A 85 -11.86 6.44 -1.75
CA ALA A 85 -11.23 7.24 -2.79
C ALA A 85 -12.18 8.37 -3.21
N VAL A 86 -11.62 9.57 -3.37
CA VAL A 86 -12.32 10.72 -3.95
C VAL A 86 -11.86 10.87 -5.38
N ILE A 87 -12.80 10.79 -6.33
CA ILE A 87 -12.54 10.80 -7.77
C ILE A 87 -13.16 12.05 -8.39
N LEU A 88 -12.34 12.80 -9.12
CA LEU A 88 -12.79 13.94 -9.91
C LEU A 88 -13.03 13.50 -11.35
N TYR A 89 -14.28 13.59 -11.81
CA TYR A 89 -14.63 13.42 -13.22
C TYR A 89 -14.73 14.79 -13.89
N LYS A 90 -14.21 14.90 -15.11
CA LYS A 90 -14.49 16.08 -15.94
C LYS A 90 -15.97 16.05 -16.29
N LYS A 91 -16.67 17.15 -16.05
CA LYS A 91 -18.07 17.29 -16.47
C LYS A 91 -18.07 17.30 -18.00
N GLU A 92 -18.59 16.24 -18.62
CA GLU A 92 -18.88 16.27 -20.05
C GLU A 92 -19.88 17.39 -20.29
N ALA A 93 -19.57 18.27 -21.24
CA ALA A 93 -20.59 19.15 -21.80
C ALA A 93 -21.61 18.23 -22.49
N GLU A 94 -22.87 18.34 -22.07
CA GLU A 94 -23.98 17.67 -22.76
C GLU A 94 -23.96 18.04 -24.26
N ASP A 95 -24.26 17.03 -25.08
CA ASP A 95 -24.37 17.02 -26.54
C ASP A 95 -23.06 16.89 -27.36
N LEU A 96 -22.81 15.68 -27.89
CA LEU A 96 -23.06 15.38 -29.31
C LEU A 96 -22.79 13.89 -29.64
N SER A 97 -23.74 13.35 -30.38
CA SER A 97 -23.85 12.03 -31.01
C SER A 97 -22.61 11.50 -31.76
N GLU A 98 -22.46 10.17 -31.69
CA GLU A 98 -22.07 9.23 -32.77
C GLU A 98 -21.05 9.70 -33.84
N GLU A 99 -19.80 9.21 -33.75
CA GLU A 99 -19.08 8.37 -34.74
C GLU A 99 -17.55 8.42 -34.53
N PRO A 100 -16.78 7.39 -34.94
CA PRO A 100 -15.42 7.13 -34.48
C PRO A 100 -14.38 7.75 -35.42
N SER A 101 -13.80 8.89 -35.04
CA SER A 101 -12.63 9.43 -35.71
C SER A 101 -11.35 8.91 -35.06
N SER A 102 -10.88 7.80 -35.63
CA SER A 102 -9.46 7.45 -35.69
C SER A 102 -8.60 8.68 -36.02
N LEU A 103 -7.37 8.68 -35.47
CA LEU A 103 -6.22 9.54 -35.80
C LEU A 103 -5.94 10.72 -34.85
N ILE A 104 -5.58 10.37 -33.60
CA ILE A 104 -4.30 10.83 -33.05
C ILE A 104 -3.47 9.58 -32.71
N LEU A 105 -2.83 9.03 -33.74
CA LEU A 105 -1.59 8.24 -33.66
C LEU A 105 -0.52 9.12 -32.96
N ASN A 106 0.45 8.66 -32.18
CA ASN A 106 1.08 7.37 -32.02
C ASN A 106 1.94 7.50 -30.75
N GLU A 107 1.53 6.91 -29.64
CA GLU A 107 2.41 6.47 -28.54
C GLU A 107 1.55 5.67 -27.57
N PHE A 108 2.08 4.57 -27.06
CA PHE A 108 1.40 3.57 -26.21
C PHE A 108 0.57 2.49 -26.93
N SER A 109 1.15 1.95 -28.00
CA SER A 109 0.92 0.56 -28.40
C SER A 109 1.36 -0.38 -27.27
N ASN A 110 0.41 -1.10 -26.68
CA ASN A 110 0.53 -2.38 -25.95
C ASN A 110 1.67 -2.51 -24.90
N PRO A 111 1.38 -2.54 -23.59
CA PRO A 111 2.36 -3.04 -22.63
C PRO A 111 2.38 -4.58 -22.72
N THR A 112 3.14 -5.07 -23.70
CA THR A 112 3.86 -6.35 -23.54
C THR A 112 4.57 -6.35 -22.18
N GLU A 113 4.52 -7.48 -21.48
CA GLU A 113 5.07 -7.80 -20.14
C GLU A 113 6.55 -7.43 -19.86
N LYS A 114 7.22 -6.75 -20.79
CA LYS A 114 8.59 -6.25 -20.68
C LYS A 114 8.67 -4.88 -19.98
N THR A 115 7.67 -4.01 -20.11
CA THR A 115 7.73 -2.62 -19.59
C THR A 115 7.65 -2.54 -18.06
N GLU A 116 6.93 -3.44 -17.40
CA GLU A 116 6.82 -3.44 -15.93
C GLU A 116 8.13 -3.84 -15.23
N LYS A 117 8.96 -4.68 -15.85
CA LYS A 117 10.25 -5.09 -15.26
C LYS A 117 11.21 -3.91 -15.25
N ASP A 118 11.29 -3.16 -16.34
CA ASP A 118 12.18 -2.02 -16.48
C ASP A 118 11.81 -0.87 -15.52
N GLU A 119 10.51 -0.66 -15.24
CA GLU A 119 10.07 0.34 -14.26
C GLU A 119 10.32 -0.11 -12.81
N LYS A 120 10.06 -1.38 -12.49
CA LYS A 120 10.35 -1.96 -11.16
C LYS A 120 11.85 -1.95 -10.85
N GLU A 121 12.69 -2.22 -11.85
CA GLU A 121 14.15 -2.14 -11.73
C GLU A 121 14.63 -0.70 -11.49
N LYS A 122 14.10 0.28 -12.23
CA LYS A 122 14.42 1.71 -12.00
C LYS A 122 14.03 2.20 -10.61
N VAL A 123 12.84 1.83 -10.12
CA VAL A 123 12.40 2.18 -8.76
C VAL A 123 13.33 1.57 -7.72
N LYS A 124 13.73 0.31 -7.90
CA LYS A 124 14.66 -0.36 -7.00
C LYS A 124 16.05 0.30 -7.00
N GLU A 125 16.57 0.67 -8.16
CA GLU A 125 17.83 1.41 -8.28
C GLU A 125 17.76 2.78 -7.59
N ASN A 126 16.64 3.48 -7.71
CA ASN A 126 16.46 4.78 -7.05
C ASN A 126 16.42 4.64 -5.53
N ILE A 127 15.70 3.64 -5.01
CA ILE A 127 15.67 3.32 -3.58
C ILE A 127 17.08 2.99 -3.07
N GLU A 128 17.87 2.21 -3.83
CA GLU A 128 19.24 1.88 -3.45
C GLU A 128 20.17 3.09 -3.41
N LYS A 129 20.06 3.99 -4.39
CA LYS A 129 20.82 5.26 -4.41
C LYS A 129 20.46 6.12 -3.20
N GLU A 130 19.18 6.20 -2.85
CA GLU A 130 18.73 7.01 -1.72
C GLU A 130 19.16 6.42 -0.37
N ILE A 131 19.11 5.09 -0.21
CA ILE A 131 19.70 4.39 0.95
C ILE A 131 21.19 4.73 1.09
N GLN A 132 21.95 4.72 -0.01
CA GLN A 132 23.37 5.06 0.03
C GLN A 132 23.62 6.53 0.40
N ASN A 133 22.78 7.45 -0.09
CA ASN A 133 22.88 8.86 0.24
C ASN A 133 22.57 9.11 1.73
N ILE A 134 21.51 8.50 2.27
CA ILE A 134 21.17 8.60 3.69
C ILE A 134 22.27 7.99 4.56
N LYS A 135 22.85 6.84 4.17
CA LYS A 135 24.00 6.25 4.88
C LYS A 135 25.22 7.19 4.92
N LYS A 136 25.47 7.96 3.85
CA LYS A 136 26.53 8.97 3.85
C LYS A 136 26.18 10.17 4.72
N GLU A 137 24.93 10.63 4.68
CA GLU A 137 24.46 11.75 5.49
C GLU A 137 24.56 11.43 6.99
N LEU A 138 24.19 10.20 7.40
CA LEU A 138 24.35 9.68 8.76
C LEU A 138 25.80 9.68 9.27
N LEU A 139 26.80 9.61 8.40
CA LEU A 139 28.22 9.66 8.79
C LEU A 139 28.71 11.09 9.07
N THR A 140 28.02 12.09 8.55
CA THR A 140 28.39 13.51 8.65
C THR A 140 27.48 14.32 9.55
N GLU A 141 26.28 13.81 9.83
CA GLU A 141 25.26 14.48 10.62
C GLU A 141 25.55 14.35 12.13
N ASN A 142 25.40 15.46 12.86
CA ASN A 142 25.68 15.51 14.30
C ASN A 142 24.46 15.96 15.13
N ASP A 143 23.37 16.40 14.48
CA ASP A 143 22.13 16.76 15.17
C ASP A 143 21.35 15.49 15.56
N PRO A 144 21.05 15.27 16.86
CA PRO A 144 20.33 14.09 17.32
C PRO A 144 18.93 13.93 16.71
N LYS A 145 18.21 15.03 16.46
CA LYS A 145 16.85 14.94 15.90
C LYS A 145 16.87 14.54 14.43
N LYS A 146 17.81 15.13 13.68
CA LYS A 146 17.98 14.82 12.26
C LYS A 146 18.53 13.40 12.06
N LEU A 147 19.36 12.91 12.98
CA LEU A 147 19.79 11.51 13.01
C LEU A 147 18.61 10.55 13.16
N GLU A 148 17.69 10.84 14.07
CA GLU A 148 16.48 10.02 14.27
C GLU A 148 15.59 9.98 13.02
N GLU A 149 15.33 11.13 12.40
CA GLU A 149 14.57 11.22 11.15
C GLU A 149 15.24 10.44 10.01
N LEU A 150 16.57 10.55 9.86
CA LEU A 150 17.33 9.83 8.85
C LEU A 150 17.30 8.31 9.08
N LEU A 151 17.34 7.85 10.33
CA LEU A 151 17.23 6.43 10.69
C LEU A 151 15.85 5.87 10.38
N ILE A 152 14.78 6.60 10.71
CA ILE A 152 13.40 6.23 10.36
C ILE A 152 13.26 6.14 8.84
N LYS A 153 13.75 7.15 8.12
CA LYS A 153 13.73 7.17 6.65
C LYS A 153 14.50 5.99 6.05
N LEU A 154 15.66 5.66 6.60
CA LEU A 154 16.47 4.52 6.17
C LEU A 154 15.73 3.20 6.35
N GLN A 155 15.13 2.99 7.52
CA GLN A 155 14.38 1.79 7.85
C GLN A 155 13.21 1.57 6.87
N ASN A 156 12.46 2.64 6.57
CA ASN A 156 11.35 2.59 5.62
C ASN A 156 11.81 2.22 4.21
N LEU A 157 12.94 2.76 3.75
CA LEU A 157 13.51 2.42 2.44
C LEU A 157 14.04 0.98 2.39
N GLU A 158 14.66 0.47 3.46
CA GLU A 158 15.10 -0.92 3.54
C GLU A 158 13.91 -1.90 3.55
N LEU A 159 12.81 -1.56 4.23
CA LEU A 159 11.57 -2.32 4.19
C LEU A 159 10.93 -2.33 2.80
N ALA A 160 10.89 -1.17 2.12
CA ALA A 160 10.39 -1.06 0.76
C ALA A 160 11.24 -1.87 -0.23
N LYS A 161 12.57 -1.85 -0.08
CA LYS A 161 13.50 -2.67 -0.90
C LYS A 161 13.20 -4.16 -0.76
N ASN A 162 13.03 -4.64 0.47
CA ASN A 162 12.87 -6.07 0.76
C ASN A 162 11.47 -6.62 0.44
N ASN A 163 10.44 -5.78 0.43
CA ASN A 163 9.02 -6.19 0.24
C ASN A 163 8.39 -5.73 -1.08
N SER A 164 9.21 -5.29 -2.04
CA SER A 164 8.79 -4.71 -3.34
C SER A 164 7.96 -5.64 -4.26
N SER A 165 7.71 -6.90 -3.89
CA SER A 165 7.04 -7.89 -4.72
C SER A 165 5.54 -8.08 -4.45
N SER A 166 5.01 -7.66 -3.29
CA SER A 166 3.59 -7.94 -2.93
C SER A 166 2.84 -6.77 -2.29
N LEU A 167 3.52 -5.73 -1.83
CA LEU A 167 2.93 -4.58 -1.17
C LEU A 167 3.43 -3.32 -1.87
N ALA A 168 2.53 -2.39 -2.17
CA ALA A 168 2.90 -1.13 -2.80
C ALA A 168 3.98 -0.44 -1.96
N SER A 169 5.09 -0.03 -2.56
CA SER A 169 6.15 0.73 -1.90
C SER A 169 5.61 1.99 -1.21
N GLU A 170 4.54 2.57 -1.75
CA GLU A 170 3.74 3.67 -1.17
C GLU A 170 3.24 3.37 0.25
N PHE A 171 2.89 2.12 0.56
CA PHE A 171 2.43 1.71 1.89
C PHE A 171 3.53 1.84 2.95
N PHE A 172 4.72 1.33 2.66
CA PHE A 172 5.86 1.42 3.60
C PHE A 172 6.39 2.83 3.73
N LEU A 173 6.35 3.61 2.64
CA LEU A 173 6.76 5.02 2.65
C LEU A 173 5.78 5.91 3.44
N GLY A 174 4.51 5.50 3.56
CA GLY A 174 3.49 6.19 4.36
C GLY A 174 3.45 5.80 5.84
N LEU A 175 4.20 4.78 6.26
CA LEU A 175 4.28 4.39 7.66
C LEU A 175 5.24 5.32 8.43
N ASN A 176 4.69 6.33 9.09
CA ASN A 176 5.36 6.97 10.22
C ASN A 176 5.21 6.05 11.43
N LEU A 177 6.16 5.13 11.63
CA LEU A 177 6.21 4.29 12.82
C LEU A 177 6.84 5.10 13.95
N ASP A 178 5.99 5.72 14.77
CA ASP A 178 6.42 6.32 16.03
C ASP A 178 6.57 5.20 17.08
N PHE A 179 7.82 4.87 17.41
CA PHE A 179 8.17 3.85 18.43
C PHE A 179 8.52 4.48 19.78
N SER A 180 8.13 5.73 20.03
CA SER A 180 8.26 6.34 21.35
C SER A 180 7.31 5.68 22.36
N ALA A 181 7.84 4.69 23.08
CA ALA A 181 7.25 4.06 24.26
C ALA A 181 8.09 4.37 25.51
#